data_AF-A0A9N8H9G1-F1
#
_entry.id   AF-A0A9N8H9G1-F1
#
_cell.length_a   1.000
_cell.length_b   1.000
_cell.length_c   1.000
_cell.angle_alpha   90.00
_cell.angle_beta   90.00
_cell.angle_gamma   90.00
#
_symmetry.space_group_name_H-M   'P 1'
#
loop_
_entity.id
_entity.type
_entity.pdbx_description
1 polymer ?
#
loop_
_entity_poly.entity_id
_entity_poly.type
_entity_poly.pdbx_seq_one_letter_code
_entity_poly.pdbx_strand_id
1 'polypeptide(L)'
;MSGGSAIGRLLRLSRTVSLPSVKQGTTLSFRSRIPTALTIQSAWRDDGAVTLLHSLPTGSSKKVPLVNLAVDQADDQVTSLGRTASHVSISLHQPQQDENYLPSALDGSLLDAIDLKVHDKSNPLEMKDKDGVVSQVWVEEEGNERASIVELTLDVPEKVNLVCELEHGGSIDVTNKIEGDVKLKTVGGNVRVKKLRGHSIQLETTSHDAYIHASDLLEAQKLSINLSGGGRFRSKRIHGETVDIQVVATQQQSLSTAQPPNNLLHVFEQLDDDDEGSLVDISSMYVSGTGGAHVTLQGPLQPTKRAVRIKSHHGPVLVQSSGVHRPCDEHQPLVELGSVNGSCEVAIQDVAPSSNNNEDPDDWVACRVHYDSISPESVSLITTQLGNVGLTFDRKMEADLRLLSSKDATTLADMATRLADEEDPELTVAGNKSSDGDPTRISITLVLTKSHSHVVSSADQQHQLEYVEGWVENKSHEPDSRFEMKTRSPKDWVRSGWMERQSSAPKLFGPTEEEEDGVTTSDDKTTMGGARPLIVAATVGQISVETLSWLGAIARRYGLDEKGRDLGRQATRRGRVVLPADE
;
A
#
# COMPACT_ATOMS: atom_id res chain seq x y z
N MET A 1 10.40 -52.59 -1.52
CA MET A 1 11.67 -51.86 -1.74
C MET A 1 11.44 -50.41 -1.34
N SER A 2 11.82 -50.05 -0.11
CA SER A 2 11.73 -48.68 0.41
C SER A 2 12.98 -47.92 -0.02
N GLY A 3 12.85 -47.01 -0.99
CA GLY A 3 13.93 -46.10 -1.36
C GLY A 3 14.23 -45.16 -0.20
N GLY A 4 15.35 -45.38 0.49
CA GLY A 4 15.84 -44.47 1.51
C GLY A 4 16.20 -43.14 0.85
N SER A 5 15.41 -42.10 1.11
CA SER A 5 15.77 -40.74 0.73
C SER A 5 17.04 -40.36 1.49
N ALA A 6 18.17 -40.29 0.79
CA ALA A 6 19.42 -39.81 1.35
C ALA A 6 19.25 -38.33 1.69
N ILE A 7 19.11 -38.01 2.98
CA ILE A 7 19.09 -36.64 3.48
C ILE A 7 20.48 -36.05 3.19
N GLY A 8 20.60 -35.24 2.14
CA GLY A 8 21.82 -34.49 1.84
C GLY A 8 22.21 -33.59 3.02
N ARG A 9 23.44 -33.73 3.52
CA ARG A 9 23.96 -32.96 4.68
C ARG A 9 24.31 -31.52 4.30
N LEU A 10 23.45 -30.52 4.36
CA LEU A 10 23.86 -29.14 3.98
C LEU A 10 25.15 -28.68 4.70
N LEU A 11 26.16 -28.22 3.93
CA LEU A 11 27.33 -27.53 4.48
C LEU A 11 26.94 -26.05 4.65
N ARG A 12 27.16 -25.50 5.85
CA ARG A 12 26.89 -24.08 6.13
C ARG A 12 28.19 -23.40 6.50
N LEU A 13 28.59 -22.42 5.71
CA LEU A 13 29.70 -21.52 6.02
C LEU A 13 29.12 -20.24 6.62
N SER A 14 29.58 -19.84 7.79
CA SER A 14 29.12 -18.60 8.44
C SER A 14 30.32 -17.72 8.77
N ARG A 15 30.24 -16.44 8.42
CA ARG A 15 31.22 -15.44 8.84
C ARG A 15 30.52 -14.25 9.47
N THR A 16 31.01 -13.81 10.62
CA THR A 16 30.50 -12.62 11.30
C THR A 16 31.56 -11.53 11.33
N VAL A 17 31.17 -10.30 10.99
CA VAL A 17 31.97 -9.08 11.07
C VAL A 17 31.28 -8.13 12.05
N SER A 18 31.99 -7.71 13.09
CA SER A 18 31.45 -6.75 14.07
C SER A 18 31.49 -5.33 13.50
N LEU A 19 30.47 -4.53 13.81
CA LEU A 19 30.32 -3.13 13.37
C LEU A 19 30.29 -2.18 14.58
N PRO A 20 31.42 -1.99 15.28
CA PRO A 20 31.46 -1.19 16.52
C PRO A 20 31.17 0.30 16.31
N SER A 21 31.24 0.78 15.06
CA SER A 21 30.91 2.16 14.68
C SER A 21 29.40 2.40 14.51
N VAL A 22 28.58 1.36 14.45
CA VAL A 22 27.12 1.48 14.29
C VAL A 22 26.48 1.74 15.65
N LYS A 23 26.03 2.99 15.85
CA LYS A 23 25.36 3.46 17.06
C LYS A 23 23.94 3.94 16.71
N GLN A 24 23.18 4.31 17.74
CA GLN A 24 21.89 4.94 17.51
C GLN A 24 22.04 6.24 16.70
N GLY A 25 21.24 6.38 15.65
CA GLY A 25 21.26 7.50 14.72
C GLY A 25 22.30 7.40 13.59
N THR A 26 23.16 6.37 13.58
CA THR A 26 24.06 6.08 12.47
C THR A 26 23.28 5.85 11.18
N THR A 27 23.86 6.23 10.04
CA THR A 27 23.38 5.78 8.72
C THR A 27 24.14 4.53 8.31
N LEU A 28 23.40 3.46 8.01
CA LEU A 28 23.94 2.21 7.53
C LEU A 28 23.48 1.99 6.08
N SER A 29 24.44 1.85 5.17
CA SER A 29 24.18 1.51 3.78
C SER A 29 24.61 0.07 3.49
N PHE A 30 23.71 -0.71 2.91
CA PHE A 30 23.97 -2.04 2.39
C PHE A 30 23.71 -2.07 0.89
N ARG A 31 24.70 -2.47 0.11
CA ARG A 31 24.57 -2.60 -1.35
C ARG A 31 25.00 -3.98 -1.80
N SER A 32 24.21 -4.62 -2.66
CA SER A 32 24.58 -5.89 -3.25
C SER A 32 24.48 -5.88 -4.77
N ARG A 33 25.57 -6.29 -5.42
CA ARG A 33 25.65 -6.51 -6.87
C ARG A 33 25.46 -7.97 -7.26
N ILE A 34 25.00 -8.80 -6.33
CA ILE A 34 24.70 -10.21 -6.54
C ILE A 34 23.34 -10.56 -5.92
N PRO A 35 22.62 -11.58 -6.41
CA PRO A 35 21.34 -12.00 -5.82
C PRO A 35 21.49 -12.30 -4.32
N THR A 36 20.77 -11.56 -3.46
CA THR A 36 20.96 -11.63 -2.00
C THR A 36 19.64 -11.71 -1.24
N ALA A 37 19.46 -12.71 -0.39
CA ALA A 37 18.41 -12.74 0.62
C ALA A 37 18.94 -12.09 1.91
N LEU A 38 18.56 -10.83 2.14
CA LEU A 38 18.98 -10.04 3.29
C LEU A 38 17.92 -10.09 4.40
N THR A 39 18.29 -10.58 5.57
CA THR A 39 17.51 -10.48 6.80
C THR A 39 18.11 -9.42 7.71
N ILE A 40 17.31 -8.46 8.17
CA ILE A 40 17.70 -7.40 9.08
C ILE A 40 17.01 -7.64 10.41
N GLN A 41 17.82 -7.77 11.45
CA GLN A 41 17.41 -7.95 12.83
C GLN A 41 17.81 -6.71 13.61
N SER A 42 16.86 -6.13 14.31
CA SER A 42 17.12 -4.96 15.14
C SER A 42 16.79 -5.22 16.59
N ALA A 43 17.58 -4.62 17.46
CA ALA A 43 17.33 -4.64 18.90
C ALA A 43 17.73 -3.32 19.55
N TRP A 44 17.31 -3.15 20.80
CA TRP A 44 17.72 -2.01 21.61
C TRP A 44 19.18 -2.19 22.06
N ARG A 45 20.12 -1.69 21.25
CA ARG A 45 21.58 -1.81 21.43
C ARG A 45 22.29 -0.59 20.85
N ASP A 46 23.58 -0.44 21.16
CA ASP A 46 24.44 0.65 20.69
C ASP A 46 25.62 0.15 19.83
N ASP A 47 25.49 -1.08 19.30
CA ASP A 47 26.43 -1.74 18.42
C ASP A 47 25.69 -2.46 17.27
N GLY A 48 26.45 -2.91 16.27
CA GLY A 48 25.93 -3.73 15.17
C GLY A 48 26.87 -4.89 14.80
N ALA A 49 26.36 -5.84 14.02
CA ALA A 49 27.13 -6.92 13.44
C ALA A 49 26.53 -7.35 12.10
N VAL A 50 27.37 -7.92 11.22
CA VAL A 50 26.94 -8.53 9.96
C VAL A 50 27.35 -9.98 9.98
N THR A 51 26.41 -10.88 9.77
CA THR A 51 26.65 -12.31 9.61
C THR A 51 26.29 -12.75 8.20
N LEU A 52 27.30 -13.10 7.41
CA LEU A 52 27.15 -13.76 6.13
C LEU A 52 26.95 -15.26 6.36
N LEU A 53 25.83 -15.82 5.90
CA LEU A 53 25.56 -17.25 5.94
C LEU A 53 25.51 -17.78 4.51
N HIS A 54 26.44 -18.65 4.15
CA HIS A 54 26.45 -19.29 2.85
C HIS A 54 26.05 -20.76 2.99
N SER A 55 24.85 -21.08 2.52
CA SER A 55 24.28 -22.43 2.55
C SER A 55 24.67 -23.17 1.26
N LEU A 56 25.52 -24.19 1.38
CA LEU A 56 26.00 -25.03 0.29
C LEU A 56 25.17 -26.32 0.22
N PRO A 57 24.46 -26.59 -0.89
CA PRO A 57 23.84 -27.90 -1.08
C PRO A 57 24.93 -28.96 -1.18
N THR A 58 24.97 -29.90 -0.25
CA THR A 58 25.90 -31.03 -0.38
C THR A 58 25.48 -31.95 -1.51
N GLY A 59 26.43 -32.28 -2.36
CA GLY A 59 26.22 -33.13 -3.52
C GLY A 59 25.75 -32.39 -4.76
N SER A 60 25.56 -31.06 -4.72
CA SER A 60 25.54 -30.28 -5.95
C SER A 60 26.98 -29.94 -6.32
N SER A 61 27.44 -30.40 -7.48
CA SER A 61 28.72 -30.02 -8.09
C SER A 61 28.72 -28.55 -8.58
N LYS A 62 28.01 -27.66 -7.88
CA LYS A 62 27.75 -26.28 -8.32
C LYS A 62 28.85 -25.36 -7.83
N LYS A 63 29.41 -24.56 -8.75
CA LYS A 63 30.30 -23.44 -8.41
C LYS A 63 29.50 -22.49 -7.54
N VAL A 64 30.05 -22.23 -6.37
CA VAL A 64 29.54 -21.19 -5.49
C VAL A 64 30.25 -19.92 -5.88
N PRO A 65 29.52 -18.84 -6.21
CA PRO A 65 30.17 -17.59 -6.53
C PRO A 65 30.98 -17.16 -5.31
N LEU A 66 32.26 -16.86 -5.53
CA LEU A 66 33.03 -16.13 -4.54
C LEU A 66 32.32 -14.81 -4.27
N VAL A 67 32.23 -14.43 -3.01
CA VAL A 67 31.57 -13.21 -2.58
C VAL A 67 32.55 -12.41 -1.73
N ASN A 68 32.81 -11.18 -2.17
CA ASN A 68 33.55 -10.20 -1.38
C ASN A 68 32.58 -9.38 -0.55
N LEU A 69 32.74 -9.45 0.77
CA LEU A 69 32.08 -8.55 1.73
C LEU A 69 33.09 -7.48 2.13
N ALA A 70 32.82 -6.23 1.75
CA ALA A 70 33.59 -5.07 2.17
C ALA A 70 32.77 -4.23 3.15
N VAL A 71 33.42 -3.78 4.23
CA VAL A 71 32.84 -2.92 5.26
C VAL A 71 33.73 -1.71 5.41
N ASP A 72 33.20 -0.54 5.07
CA ASP A 72 33.92 0.72 5.03
C ASP A 72 33.23 1.75 5.94
N GLN A 73 34.02 2.54 6.67
CA GLN A 73 33.52 3.72 7.36
C GLN A 73 33.61 4.91 6.39
N ALA A 74 32.46 5.40 5.96
CA ALA A 74 32.37 6.53 5.04
C ALA A 74 32.28 7.86 5.80
N ASP A 75 32.38 8.96 5.05
CA ASP A 75 32.21 10.31 5.60
C ASP A 75 30.81 10.46 6.22
N ASP A 76 30.74 11.21 7.32
CA ASP A 76 29.48 11.48 7.99
C ASP A 76 28.46 12.11 7.03
N GLN A 77 27.21 11.63 7.08
CA GLN A 77 26.13 12.11 6.23
C GLN A 77 25.16 13.00 7.00
N VAL A 78 24.59 13.98 6.30
CA VAL A 78 23.49 14.81 6.82
C VAL A 78 22.18 14.06 6.64
N THR A 79 21.50 13.76 7.75
CA THR A 79 20.17 13.13 7.80
C THR A 79 19.08 14.08 7.29
N SER A 80 17.85 13.57 7.04
CA SER A 80 16.72 14.41 6.61
C SER A 80 16.35 15.52 7.61
N LEU A 81 16.74 15.35 8.88
CA LEU A 81 16.57 16.33 9.95
C LEU A 81 17.72 17.37 10.02
N GLY A 82 18.64 17.36 9.06
CA GLY A 82 19.78 18.30 9.02
C GLY A 82 20.89 18.00 10.02
N ARG A 83 20.91 16.80 10.63
CA ARG A 83 21.96 16.38 11.58
C ARG A 83 23.01 15.53 10.89
N THR A 84 24.28 15.82 11.16
CA THR A 84 25.42 14.99 10.75
C THR A 84 25.46 13.70 11.59
N ALA A 85 25.60 12.55 10.93
CA ALA A 85 25.67 11.25 11.56
C ALA A 85 26.73 10.36 10.90
N SER A 86 27.36 9.49 11.69
CA SER A 86 28.32 8.49 11.19
C SER A 86 27.71 7.66 10.07
N HIS A 87 28.50 7.33 9.05
CA HIS A 87 28.08 6.50 7.93
C HIS A 87 28.91 5.22 7.85
N VAL A 88 28.25 4.07 7.88
CA VAL A 88 28.87 2.76 7.65
C VAL A 88 28.31 2.19 6.35
N SER A 89 29.19 1.77 5.47
CA SER A 89 28.86 1.19 4.16
C SER A 89 29.28 -0.28 4.13
N ILE A 90 28.36 -1.14 3.72
CA ILE A 90 28.58 -2.56 3.51
C ILE A 90 28.29 -2.84 2.03
N SER A 91 29.25 -3.44 1.33
CA SER A 91 29.05 -3.83 -0.07
C SER A 91 29.34 -5.32 -0.29
N LEU A 92 28.47 -5.96 -1.08
CA LEU A 92 28.66 -7.30 -1.61
C LEU A 92 28.91 -7.24 -3.12
N HIS A 93 30.03 -7.79 -3.56
CA HIS A 93 30.39 -7.88 -4.97
C HIS A 93 31.03 -9.23 -5.29
N GLN A 94 30.86 -9.70 -6.52
CA GLN A 94 31.65 -10.81 -7.04
C GLN A 94 33.09 -10.31 -7.24
N PRO A 95 34.13 -11.07 -6.86
CA PRO A 95 35.49 -10.67 -7.16
C PRO A 95 35.63 -10.50 -8.66
N GLN A 96 36.15 -9.35 -9.09
CA GLN A 96 36.55 -9.18 -10.47
C GLN A 96 37.61 -10.24 -10.75
N GLN A 97 37.34 -11.14 -11.68
CA GLN A 97 38.39 -11.94 -12.26
C GLN A 97 39.28 -10.97 -13.03
N ASP A 98 40.37 -10.53 -12.41
CA ASP A 98 41.44 -9.89 -13.16
C ASP A 98 41.96 -10.92 -14.15
N GLU A 99 41.48 -10.86 -15.40
CA GLU A 99 41.89 -11.76 -16.49
C GLU A 99 43.42 -11.71 -16.72
N ASN A 100 44.09 -10.68 -16.20
CA ASN A 100 45.55 -10.51 -16.27
C ASN A 100 46.32 -11.24 -15.16
N TYR A 101 45.65 -11.85 -14.18
CA TYR A 101 46.27 -12.60 -13.08
C TYR A 101 46.04 -14.11 -13.22
N LEU A 102 46.32 -14.67 -14.41
CA LEU A 102 46.57 -16.10 -14.55
C LEU A 102 48.05 -16.36 -14.19
N PRO A 103 48.38 -16.91 -13.00
CA PRO A 103 49.72 -17.41 -12.76
C PRO A 103 49.95 -18.57 -13.74
N SER A 104 50.71 -18.32 -14.80
CA SER A 104 51.05 -19.28 -15.86
C SER A 104 51.97 -20.43 -15.42
N ALA A 105 52.04 -20.72 -14.11
CA ALA A 105 53.00 -21.64 -13.52
C ALA A 105 52.52 -22.34 -12.25
N LEU A 106 51.24 -22.72 -12.15
CA LEU A 106 50.80 -23.70 -11.15
C LEU A 106 50.65 -25.07 -11.82
N ASP A 107 51.77 -25.80 -11.77
CA ASP A 107 51.91 -27.21 -12.13
C ASP A 107 50.92 -28.06 -11.33
N GLY A 108 50.27 -29.03 -11.98
CA GLY A 108 49.03 -29.72 -11.59
C GLY A 108 49.09 -30.66 -10.36
N SER A 109 49.88 -30.30 -9.35
CA SER A 109 50.17 -31.12 -8.16
C SER A 109 49.56 -30.56 -6.86
N LEU A 110 49.04 -29.33 -6.88
CA LEU A 110 48.50 -28.69 -5.66
C LEU A 110 47.00 -28.94 -5.41
N LEU A 111 46.26 -29.45 -6.39
CA LEU A 111 44.82 -29.76 -6.24
C LEU A 111 44.57 -31.03 -5.42
N ASP A 112 45.52 -31.96 -5.36
CA ASP A 112 45.47 -33.12 -4.44
C ASP A 112 45.96 -32.78 -3.01
N ALA A 113 46.50 -31.57 -2.80
CA ALA A 113 47.05 -31.12 -1.51
C ALA A 113 46.17 -30.09 -0.79
N ILE A 114 45.08 -29.62 -1.40
CA ILE A 114 43.98 -29.01 -0.65
C ILE A 114 43.12 -30.15 -0.12
N ASP A 115 43.74 -30.95 0.75
CA ASP A 115 43.03 -31.66 1.79
C ASP A 115 42.32 -30.56 2.58
N LEU A 116 41.03 -30.35 2.28
CA LEU A 116 40.06 -29.64 3.11
C LEU A 116 39.94 -30.41 4.43
N LYS A 117 41.04 -30.46 5.18
CA LYS A 117 40.99 -30.47 6.63
C LYS A 117 40.20 -29.23 6.94
N VAL A 118 38.93 -29.48 7.29
CA VAL A 118 38.12 -28.60 8.14
C VAL A 118 39.05 -28.18 9.26
N HIS A 119 39.71 -27.03 9.05
CA HIS A 119 40.73 -26.58 9.95
C HIS A 119 40.00 -26.29 11.24
N ASP A 120 40.51 -26.93 12.30
CA ASP A 120 40.03 -26.73 13.65
C ASP A 120 39.87 -25.23 13.95
N LYS A 121 38.88 -24.91 14.78
CA LYS A 121 38.16 -23.63 14.93
C LYS A 121 38.98 -22.38 15.32
N SER A 122 40.26 -22.29 15.01
CA SER A 122 41.16 -21.35 15.72
C SER A 122 41.87 -20.28 14.91
N ASN A 123 41.70 -20.11 13.58
CA ASN A 123 42.19 -18.90 12.90
C ASN A 123 41.60 -18.71 11.47
N PRO A 124 40.61 -17.84 11.27
CA PRO A 124 40.32 -17.31 9.94
C PRO A 124 41.49 -16.42 9.48
N LEU A 125 41.93 -16.56 8.22
CA LEU A 125 42.89 -15.66 7.60
C LEU A 125 42.28 -14.25 7.53
N GLU A 126 42.57 -13.40 8.53
CA GLU A 126 42.31 -11.96 8.48
C GLU A 126 43.45 -11.27 7.73
N MET A 127 43.25 -10.96 6.45
CA MET A 127 44.02 -9.89 5.82
C MET A 127 43.43 -8.55 6.27
N LYS A 128 44.11 -7.88 7.21
CA LYS A 128 43.84 -6.49 7.56
C LYS A 128 44.55 -5.60 6.55
N ASP A 129 43.85 -5.17 5.51
CA ASP A 129 44.26 -3.97 4.80
C ASP A 129 43.97 -2.74 5.68
N LYS A 130 44.86 -1.75 5.60
CA LYS A 130 44.88 -0.61 6.54
C LYS A 130 43.62 0.27 6.50
N ASP A 131 42.73 0.06 5.54
CA ASP A 131 41.58 0.93 5.27
C ASP A 131 40.23 0.19 5.12
N GLY A 132 40.15 -1.12 5.38
CA GLY A 132 38.89 -1.88 5.31
C GLY A 132 39.05 -3.38 5.58
N VAL A 133 38.01 -4.04 6.10
CA VAL A 133 38.02 -5.49 6.33
C VAL A 133 37.49 -6.19 5.08
N VAL A 134 38.38 -6.80 4.29
CA VAL A 134 38.00 -7.55 3.08
C VAL A 134 37.77 -9.03 3.38
N SER A 135 36.52 -9.43 3.17
CA SER A 135 35.96 -10.77 3.13
C SER A 135 36.26 -11.68 1.95
N GLN A 136 37.12 -12.71 1.96
CA GLN A 136 37.12 -13.74 0.89
C GLN A 136 36.74 -15.14 1.41
N VAL A 137 35.87 -15.87 0.68
CA VAL A 137 35.45 -17.26 0.95
C VAL A 137 35.55 -18.08 -0.33
N TRP A 138 36.39 -19.12 -0.34
CA TRP A 138 36.74 -19.93 -1.53
C TRP A 138 36.01 -21.29 -1.56
N VAL A 139 35.38 -21.65 -2.69
CA VAL A 139 34.87 -23.00 -3.01
C VAL A 139 34.88 -23.21 -4.54
N GLU A 140 35.52 -24.27 -5.05
CA GLU A 140 35.60 -24.58 -6.49
C GLU A 140 34.83 -25.87 -6.87
N GLU A 141 34.07 -25.87 -7.99
CA GLU A 141 33.86 -26.95 -9.00
C GLU A 141 32.57 -26.80 -9.85
N GLU A 142 32.57 -27.30 -11.09
CA GLU A 142 31.66 -26.97 -12.21
C GLU A 142 30.29 -27.71 -12.29
N GLY A 143 29.20 -26.94 -12.49
CA GLY A 143 27.96 -27.47 -13.11
C GLY A 143 26.62 -26.81 -12.73
N ASN A 144 25.95 -26.23 -13.74
CA ASN A 144 24.51 -25.90 -13.91
C ASN A 144 23.86 -24.64 -13.25
N GLU A 145 23.16 -23.86 -14.10
CA GLU A 145 22.85 -22.41 -14.05
C GLU A 145 21.62 -21.98 -13.22
N ARG A 146 21.43 -22.47 -11.99
CA ARG A 146 20.51 -21.76 -11.06
C ARG A 146 21.32 -20.79 -10.22
N ALA A 147 21.08 -19.49 -10.41
CA ALA A 147 21.72 -18.42 -9.65
C ALA A 147 21.64 -18.72 -8.15
N SER A 148 22.78 -18.95 -7.51
CA SER A 148 22.88 -19.12 -6.07
C SER A 148 22.56 -17.80 -5.39
N ILE A 149 21.54 -17.81 -4.53
CA ILE A 149 21.19 -16.65 -3.70
C ILE A 149 22.07 -16.67 -2.45
N VAL A 150 22.68 -15.54 -2.12
CA VAL A 150 23.48 -15.37 -0.90
C VAL A 150 22.56 -15.00 0.26
N GLU A 151 22.64 -15.70 1.39
CA GLU A 151 21.88 -15.35 2.60
C GLU A 151 22.74 -14.47 3.52
N LEU A 152 22.22 -13.32 3.94
CA LEU A 152 22.91 -12.42 4.86
C LEU A 152 21.99 -12.01 5.99
N THR A 153 22.50 -12.03 7.22
CA THR A 153 21.83 -11.49 8.40
C THR A 153 22.58 -10.26 8.88
N LEU A 154 21.86 -9.16 9.06
CA LEU A 154 22.40 -7.87 9.51
C LEU A 154 21.75 -7.51 10.85
N ASP A 155 22.56 -7.44 11.89
CA ASP A 155 22.20 -7.08 13.26
C ASP A 155 22.47 -5.59 13.51
N VAL A 156 21.44 -4.80 13.81
CA VAL A 156 21.55 -3.33 13.95
C VAL A 156 20.84 -2.78 15.19
N PRO A 157 21.19 -1.57 15.64
CA PRO A 157 20.38 -0.80 16.58
C PRO A 157 18.96 -0.57 16.04
N GLU A 158 17.98 -0.54 16.92
CA GLU A 158 16.59 -0.17 16.58
C GLU A 158 16.50 1.24 16.00
N LYS A 159 17.31 2.19 16.50
CA LYS A 159 17.33 3.59 16.03
C LYS A 159 18.47 3.79 15.03
N VAL A 160 18.23 3.59 13.74
CA VAL A 160 19.26 3.65 12.71
C VAL A 160 18.63 4.12 11.40
N ASN A 161 19.36 4.93 10.62
CA ASN A 161 18.96 5.19 9.24
C ASN A 161 19.48 4.06 8.37
N LEU A 162 18.64 3.52 7.51
CA LEU A 162 18.94 2.30 6.75
C LEU A 162 18.74 2.54 5.27
N VAL A 163 19.79 2.32 4.48
CA VAL A 163 19.73 2.33 3.02
C VAL A 163 20.14 0.95 2.52
N CYS A 164 19.23 0.19 1.94
CA CYS A 164 19.50 -1.13 1.39
C CYS A 164 19.14 -1.17 -0.10
N GLU A 165 20.10 -1.51 -0.95
CA GLU A 165 19.94 -1.57 -2.40
C GLU A 165 20.46 -2.92 -2.94
N LEU A 166 19.55 -3.79 -3.39
CA LEU A 166 19.85 -5.07 -4.03
C LEU A 166 19.65 -4.95 -5.55
N GLU A 167 20.72 -4.60 -6.27
CA GLU A 167 20.65 -4.23 -7.70
C GLU A 167 20.42 -5.42 -8.63
N HIS A 168 20.76 -6.64 -8.20
CA HIS A 168 20.82 -7.82 -9.06
C HIS A 168 19.90 -8.96 -8.61
N GLY A 169 18.85 -8.67 -7.84
CA GLY A 169 18.00 -9.73 -7.29
C GLY A 169 18.01 -9.81 -5.78
N GLY A 170 16.99 -10.46 -5.26
CA GLY A 170 16.93 -10.93 -3.88
C GLY A 170 15.87 -10.23 -3.03
N SER A 171 15.67 -10.72 -1.82
CA SER A 171 14.61 -10.23 -0.94
C SER A 171 15.19 -9.58 0.30
N ILE A 172 14.49 -8.59 0.83
CA ILE A 172 14.82 -7.88 2.06
C ILE A 172 13.76 -8.23 3.10
N ASP A 173 14.16 -8.72 4.27
CA ASP A 173 13.27 -9.02 5.39
C ASP A 173 13.70 -8.27 6.65
N VAL A 174 12.93 -7.28 7.08
CA VAL A 174 13.12 -6.55 8.35
C VAL A 174 12.21 -7.15 9.42
N THR A 175 12.77 -8.05 10.21
CA THR A 175 12.03 -8.90 11.16
C THR A 175 11.57 -8.18 12.43
N ASN A 176 12.20 -7.03 12.74
CA ASN A 176 11.97 -6.24 13.95
C ASN A 176 11.58 -4.79 13.58
N LYS A 177 11.61 -3.91 14.58
CA LYS A 177 11.26 -2.50 14.45
C LYS A 177 12.50 -1.69 14.08
N ILE A 178 12.41 -0.81 13.09
CA ILE A 178 13.44 0.20 12.81
C ILE A 178 12.83 1.60 13.00
N GLU A 179 13.58 2.49 13.66
CA GLU A 179 13.29 3.91 13.81
C GLU A 179 14.40 4.76 13.17
N GLY A 180 14.12 5.42 12.04
CA GLY A 180 15.07 6.25 11.30
C GLY A 180 14.61 6.46 9.86
N ASP A 181 15.40 7.16 9.05
CA ASP A 181 15.12 7.24 7.61
C ASP A 181 15.45 5.90 6.96
N VAL A 182 14.52 5.36 6.18
CA VAL A 182 14.65 4.02 5.60
C VAL A 182 14.44 4.06 4.09
N LYS A 183 15.39 3.51 3.34
CA LYS A 183 15.27 3.25 1.91
C LYS A 183 15.57 1.79 1.64
N LEU A 184 14.57 1.00 1.24
CA LEU A 184 14.74 -0.41 0.86
C LEU A 184 14.40 -0.57 -0.61
N LYS A 185 15.37 -1.03 -1.41
CA LYS A 185 15.23 -1.23 -2.84
C LYS A 185 15.74 -2.61 -3.22
N THR A 186 14.94 -3.33 -4.00
CA THR A 186 15.38 -4.57 -4.63
C THR A 186 14.88 -4.68 -6.06
N VAL A 187 15.71 -5.21 -6.95
CA VAL A 187 15.31 -5.60 -8.30
C VAL A 187 14.86 -7.05 -8.24
N GLY A 188 13.61 -7.37 -8.57
CA GLY A 188 13.23 -8.79 -8.75
C GLY A 188 12.77 -9.55 -7.52
N GLY A 189 12.94 -9.04 -6.30
CA GLY A 189 12.49 -9.76 -5.09
C GLY A 189 11.58 -8.96 -4.17
N ASN A 190 11.31 -9.55 -3.01
CA ASN A 190 10.27 -9.10 -2.10
C ASN A 190 10.86 -8.22 -1.00
N VAL A 191 10.05 -7.30 -0.48
CA VAL A 191 10.37 -6.54 0.72
C VAL A 191 9.36 -6.90 1.80
N ARG A 192 9.81 -7.56 2.85
CA ARG A 192 9.01 -7.85 4.04
C ARG A 192 9.51 -6.99 5.18
N VAL A 193 8.62 -6.30 5.86
CA VAL A 193 8.95 -5.48 7.03
C VAL A 193 7.92 -5.71 8.12
N LYS A 194 8.39 -5.81 9.36
CA LYS A 194 7.49 -5.83 10.51
C LYS A 194 7.00 -4.43 10.81
N LYS A 195 7.92 -3.54 11.17
CA LYS A 195 7.58 -2.18 11.60
C LYS A 195 8.68 -1.19 11.26
N LEU A 196 8.32 -0.12 10.56
CA LEU A 196 9.22 0.98 10.25
C LEU A 196 8.63 2.30 10.77
N ARG A 197 9.48 3.14 11.36
CA ARG A 197 9.16 4.50 11.78
C ARG A 197 10.23 5.46 11.33
N GLY A 198 9.89 6.63 10.80
CA GLY A 198 10.92 7.56 10.33
C GLY A 198 10.38 8.92 9.92
N HIS A 199 11.27 9.79 9.46
CA HIS A 199 10.83 11.00 8.77
C HIS A 199 10.56 10.68 7.29
N SER A 200 11.47 9.97 6.63
CA SER A 200 11.32 9.49 5.26
C SER A 200 11.45 7.97 5.16
N ILE A 201 10.44 7.29 4.61
CA ILE A 201 10.47 5.86 4.28
C ILE A 201 10.22 5.67 2.78
N GLN A 202 11.12 4.98 2.10
CA GLN A 202 11.06 4.67 0.67
C GLN A 202 11.21 3.16 0.46
N LEU A 203 10.20 2.50 -0.12
CA LEU A 203 10.23 1.06 -0.42
C LEU A 203 10.03 0.86 -1.93
N GLU A 204 10.98 0.18 -2.59
CA GLU A 204 10.98 0.00 -4.05
C GLU A 204 11.20 -1.47 -4.45
N THR A 205 10.39 -1.96 -5.38
CA THR A 205 10.67 -3.20 -6.13
C THR A 205 10.22 -3.10 -7.59
N THR A 206 10.86 -3.84 -8.49
CA THR A 206 10.72 -3.66 -9.94
C THR A 206 10.26 -4.92 -10.69
N SER A 207 9.72 -5.94 -10.00
CA SER A 207 9.26 -7.19 -10.64
C SER A 207 7.75 -7.34 -10.58
N HIS A 208 7.19 -7.95 -11.62
CA HIS A 208 5.76 -8.21 -11.76
C HIS A 208 5.19 -9.10 -10.65
N ASP A 209 6.00 -10.04 -10.15
CA ASP A 209 5.57 -10.97 -9.11
C ASP A 209 6.09 -10.59 -7.72
N ALA A 210 6.76 -9.44 -7.60
CA ALA A 210 7.27 -8.97 -6.33
C ALA A 210 6.15 -8.40 -5.46
N TYR A 211 6.36 -8.44 -4.14
CA TYR A 211 5.51 -7.72 -3.21
C TYR A 211 6.30 -6.98 -2.14
N ILE A 212 5.64 -5.95 -1.61
CA ILE A 212 6.03 -5.22 -0.42
C ILE A 212 4.99 -5.52 0.66
N HIS A 213 5.42 -6.12 1.77
CA HIS A 213 4.54 -6.50 2.89
C HIS A 213 4.99 -5.84 4.19
N ALA A 214 4.13 -5.00 4.76
CA ALA A 214 4.28 -4.45 6.10
C ALA A 214 3.30 -5.11 7.08
N SER A 215 3.79 -6.06 7.86
CA SER A 215 2.94 -6.91 8.71
C SER A 215 2.37 -6.21 9.95
N ASP A 216 2.92 -5.07 10.39
CA ASP A 216 2.42 -4.33 11.55
C ASP A 216 2.15 -2.84 11.28
N LEU A 217 3.18 -2.03 11.03
CA LEU A 217 3.05 -0.57 10.93
C LEU A 217 4.15 0.09 10.08
N LEU A 218 3.74 0.95 9.15
CA LEU A 218 4.57 1.97 8.52
C LEU A 218 4.19 3.34 9.08
N GLU A 219 5.12 4.05 9.69
CA GLU A 219 4.90 5.37 10.27
C GLU A 219 5.93 6.36 9.76
N ALA A 220 5.56 7.29 8.88
CA ALA A 220 6.50 8.25 8.31
C ALA A 220 5.88 9.62 8.09
N GLN A 221 6.67 10.69 8.16
CA GLN A 221 6.20 11.97 7.63
C GLN A 221 5.99 11.88 6.12
N LYS A 222 6.96 11.29 5.41
CA LYS A 222 6.90 11.02 3.97
C LYS A 222 7.09 9.52 3.73
N LEU A 223 6.06 8.86 3.21
CA LEU A 223 6.09 7.46 2.81
C LEU A 223 5.97 7.37 1.29
N SER A 224 6.92 6.72 0.64
CA SER A 224 6.89 6.44 -0.80
C SER A 224 7.06 4.94 -1.05
N ILE A 225 6.11 4.34 -1.76
CA ILE A 225 6.09 2.93 -2.14
C ILE A 225 6.05 2.86 -3.66
N ASN A 226 7.01 2.20 -4.29
CA ASN A 226 7.09 2.08 -5.74
C ASN A 226 7.24 0.62 -6.18
N LEU A 227 6.31 0.17 -7.01
CA LEU A 227 6.18 -1.16 -7.59
C LEU A 227 6.20 -1.03 -9.12
N SER A 228 7.37 -0.69 -9.70
CA SER A 228 7.50 -0.26 -11.09
C SER A 228 7.49 -1.39 -12.13
N GLY A 229 7.44 -2.64 -11.68
CA GLY A 229 7.27 -3.82 -12.53
C GLY A 229 5.85 -4.39 -12.49
N GLY A 230 4.94 -3.74 -11.78
CA GLY A 230 3.74 -4.35 -11.22
C GLY A 230 4.03 -4.93 -9.84
N GLY A 231 3.29 -5.98 -9.47
CA GLY A 231 3.39 -6.60 -8.16
C GLY A 231 2.34 -6.09 -7.19
N ARG A 232 2.64 -6.23 -5.89
CA ARG A 232 1.65 -6.08 -4.83
C ARG A 232 2.15 -5.35 -3.60
N PHE A 233 1.32 -4.49 -3.04
CA PHE A 233 1.54 -3.85 -1.75
C PHE A 233 0.50 -4.28 -0.72
N ARG A 234 0.96 -4.76 0.43
CA ARG A 234 0.13 -5.10 1.58
C ARG A 234 0.65 -4.40 2.83
N SER A 235 -0.22 -3.69 3.54
CA SER A 235 0.10 -3.12 4.86
C SER A 235 -1.06 -3.24 5.83
N LYS A 236 -0.76 -3.67 7.06
CA LYS A 236 -1.75 -3.67 8.13
C LYS A 236 -2.10 -2.24 8.56
N ARG A 237 -1.09 -1.39 8.75
CA ARG A 237 -1.29 -0.01 9.21
C ARG A 237 -0.31 0.95 8.56
N ILE A 238 -0.83 2.10 8.14
CA ILE A 238 -0.04 3.21 7.63
C ILE A 238 -0.41 4.47 8.41
N HIS A 239 0.59 5.12 8.98
CA HIS A 239 0.47 6.43 9.61
C HIS A 239 1.40 7.37 8.86
N GLY A 240 0.89 8.46 8.31
CA GLY A 240 1.80 9.45 7.73
C GLY A 240 1.19 10.80 7.46
N GLU A 241 2.02 11.73 7.01
CA GLU A 241 1.56 13.04 6.56
C GLU A 241 1.38 13.04 5.03
N THR A 242 2.41 12.60 4.30
CA THR A 242 2.35 12.39 2.86
C THR A 242 2.63 10.93 2.55
N VAL A 243 1.67 10.26 1.92
CA VAL A 243 1.79 8.85 1.51
C VAL A 243 1.64 8.78 0.00
N ASP A 244 2.59 8.20 -0.71
CA ASP A 244 2.53 7.98 -2.14
C ASP A 244 2.79 6.50 -2.44
N ILE A 245 1.84 5.85 -3.11
CA ILE A 245 1.90 4.42 -3.45
C ILE A 245 1.68 4.31 -4.95
N GLN A 246 2.69 3.83 -5.66
CA GLN A 246 2.66 3.68 -7.11
C GLN A 246 2.85 2.21 -7.49
N VAL A 247 1.91 1.64 -8.23
CA VAL A 247 2.01 0.31 -8.85
C VAL A 247 1.92 0.51 -10.36
N VAL A 248 3.04 0.32 -11.05
CA VAL A 248 3.14 0.60 -12.49
C VAL A 248 3.62 -0.66 -13.20
N ALA A 249 2.83 -1.17 -14.15
CA ALA A 249 3.26 -2.24 -15.05
C ALA A 249 3.56 -1.67 -16.44
N THR A 250 4.74 -1.97 -16.98
CA THR A 250 5.11 -1.61 -18.35
C THR A 250 4.72 -2.76 -19.31
N GLN A 251 4.07 -2.43 -20.43
CA GLN A 251 3.58 -3.40 -21.43
C GLN A 251 4.66 -4.31 -22.06
N GLN A 252 5.94 -4.10 -21.77
CA GLN A 252 7.05 -4.63 -22.57
C GLN A 252 7.47 -6.08 -22.29
N GLN A 253 6.91 -6.79 -21.30
CA GLN A 253 7.43 -8.13 -20.95
C GLN A 253 6.60 -9.33 -21.42
N SER A 254 5.45 -9.15 -22.06
CA SER A 254 4.60 -10.26 -22.52
C SER A 254 4.66 -10.50 -24.03
N LEU A 255 5.85 -10.75 -24.59
CA LEU A 255 6.00 -11.16 -26.00
C LEU A 255 7.09 -12.22 -26.23
N SER A 256 7.47 -13.01 -25.21
CA SER A 256 8.03 -14.33 -25.52
C SER A 256 6.88 -15.21 -26.00
N THR A 257 6.82 -15.44 -27.31
CA THR A 257 5.82 -16.21 -28.07
C THR A 257 5.69 -17.70 -27.69
N ALA A 258 6.37 -18.14 -26.64
CA ALA A 258 6.03 -19.40 -26.00
C ALA A 258 4.71 -19.19 -25.26
N GLN A 259 3.61 -19.72 -25.82
CA GLN A 259 2.31 -19.79 -25.14
C GLN A 259 2.57 -20.07 -23.66
N PRO A 260 2.22 -19.16 -22.74
CA PRO A 260 2.25 -19.50 -21.33
C PRO A 260 1.36 -20.74 -21.18
N PRO A 261 1.86 -21.83 -20.58
CA PRO A 261 1.07 -23.03 -20.40
C PRO A 261 -0.24 -22.63 -19.74
N ASN A 262 -1.35 -22.96 -20.43
CA ASN A 262 -2.73 -22.63 -20.08
C ASN A 262 -2.98 -22.45 -18.57
N ASN A 263 -3.59 -21.33 -18.19
CA ASN A 263 -4.33 -21.15 -16.93
C ASN A 263 -3.59 -21.25 -15.59
N LEU A 264 -2.30 -20.93 -15.52
CA LEU A 264 -1.72 -20.55 -14.22
C LEU A 264 -2.08 -19.08 -13.93
N LEU A 265 -3.33 -18.84 -13.52
CA LEU A 265 -3.66 -17.69 -12.68
C LEU A 265 -2.57 -17.62 -11.62
N HIS A 266 -1.74 -16.58 -11.63
CA HIS A 266 -0.74 -16.36 -10.59
C HIS A 266 -1.49 -16.12 -9.28
N VAL A 267 -1.74 -17.20 -8.55
CA VAL A 267 -2.34 -17.15 -7.22
C VAL A 267 -1.24 -16.62 -6.30
N PHE A 268 -1.31 -15.34 -5.97
CA PHE A 268 -0.44 -14.76 -4.95
C PHE A 268 -0.64 -15.52 -3.64
N GLU A 269 0.47 -15.86 -2.98
CA GLU A 269 0.44 -16.41 -1.63
C GLU A 269 -0.21 -15.38 -0.70
N GLN A 270 -1.15 -15.82 0.12
CA GLN A 270 -1.76 -14.98 1.15
C GLN A 270 -0.67 -14.60 2.17
N LEU A 271 -0.43 -13.29 2.34
CA LEU A 271 0.66 -12.75 3.15
C LEU A 271 0.31 -12.70 4.64
N ASP A 272 -0.97 -12.56 4.99
CA ASP A 272 -1.50 -12.61 6.35
C ASP A 272 -2.99 -12.99 6.37
N ASP A 273 -3.55 -13.28 7.54
CA ASP A 273 -4.95 -13.72 7.70
C ASP A 273 -5.98 -12.72 7.13
N ASP A 274 -5.59 -11.46 6.96
CA ASP A 274 -6.47 -10.34 6.60
C ASP A 274 -6.32 -9.89 5.12
N ASP A 275 -5.35 -10.49 4.44
CA ASP A 275 -5.00 -10.32 3.04
C ASP A 275 -6.07 -10.92 2.11
N GLU A 276 -6.63 -10.09 1.22
CA GLU A 276 -7.62 -10.53 0.23
C GLU A 276 -7.09 -10.66 -1.21
N GLY A 277 -5.78 -10.47 -1.44
CA GLY A 277 -5.18 -10.62 -2.77
C GLY A 277 -5.28 -9.36 -3.66
N SER A 278 -5.60 -8.20 -3.10
CA SER A 278 -5.66 -6.93 -3.86
C SER A 278 -4.26 -6.41 -4.21
N LEU A 279 -4.07 -5.74 -5.35
CA LEU A 279 -2.76 -5.17 -5.74
C LEU A 279 -2.26 -4.18 -4.70
N VAL A 280 -3.16 -3.36 -4.14
CA VAL A 280 -2.93 -2.54 -2.96
C VAL A 280 -3.97 -2.94 -1.90
N ASP A 281 -3.54 -3.51 -0.78
CA ASP A 281 -4.41 -3.94 0.32
C ASP A 281 -3.96 -3.31 1.67
N ILE A 282 -4.79 -2.42 2.23
CA ILE A 282 -4.46 -1.64 3.42
C ILE A 282 -5.60 -1.79 4.45
N SER A 283 -5.28 -2.31 5.64
CA SER A 283 -6.33 -2.50 6.66
C SER A 283 -6.72 -1.18 7.34
N SER A 284 -5.76 -0.33 7.67
CA SER A 284 -6.05 1.00 8.20
C SER A 284 -5.00 2.04 7.82
N MET A 285 -5.44 3.20 7.39
CA MET A 285 -4.59 4.33 7.04
C MET A 285 -4.95 5.56 7.88
N TYR A 286 -3.95 6.25 8.42
CA TYR A 286 -4.12 7.49 9.17
C TYR A 286 -3.22 8.53 8.52
N VAL A 287 -3.84 9.42 7.75
CA VAL A 287 -3.18 10.57 7.12
C VAL A 287 -3.43 11.79 8.00
N SER A 288 -2.37 12.52 8.32
CA SER A 288 -2.40 13.68 9.22
C SER A 288 -1.68 14.87 8.59
N GLY A 289 -1.80 16.05 9.21
CA GLY A 289 -1.15 17.26 8.69
C GLY A 289 -1.87 17.82 7.46
N THR A 290 -1.12 18.52 6.61
CA THR A 290 -1.65 19.13 5.37
C THR A 290 -1.45 18.26 4.14
N GLY A 291 -0.80 17.10 4.30
CA GLY A 291 -0.58 16.16 3.21
C GLY A 291 -1.80 15.30 2.90
N GLY A 292 -1.58 14.30 2.04
CA GLY A 292 -2.59 13.35 1.58
C GLY A 292 -1.98 11.97 1.34
N ALA A 293 -2.84 10.97 1.17
CA ALA A 293 -2.43 9.71 0.56
C ALA A 293 -2.79 9.69 -0.92
N HIS A 294 -1.83 9.32 -1.75
CA HIS A 294 -1.98 9.16 -3.18
C HIS A 294 -1.68 7.71 -3.56
N VAL A 295 -2.62 7.06 -4.23
CA VAL A 295 -2.51 5.66 -4.67
C VAL A 295 -2.71 5.61 -6.17
N THR A 296 -1.64 5.37 -6.92
CA THR A 296 -1.65 5.32 -8.39
C THR A 296 -1.42 3.90 -8.89
N LEU A 297 -2.31 3.42 -9.75
CA LEU A 297 -2.17 2.17 -10.48
C LEU A 297 -2.16 2.48 -11.97
N GLN A 298 -1.09 2.06 -12.66
CA GLN A 298 -0.92 2.35 -14.09
C GLN A 298 -0.45 1.12 -14.87
N GLY A 299 -1.06 0.89 -16.03
CA GLY A 299 -0.69 -0.17 -16.96
C GLY A 299 -1.51 -1.45 -16.79
N PRO A 300 -1.25 -2.51 -17.60
CA PRO A 300 -2.08 -3.70 -17.76
C PRO A 300 -2.00 -4.66 -16.56
N LEU A 301 -2.31 -4.14 -15.37
CA LEU A 301 -2.30 -4.86 -14.11
C LEU A 301 -3.50 -5.81 -14.04
N GLN A 302 -3.30 -7.05 -13.61
CA GLN A 302 -4.35 -8.06 -13.50
C GLN A 302 -4.62 -8.39 -12.02
N PRO A 303 -5.54 -7.67 -11.36
CA PRO A 303 -5.90 -7.98 -9.98
C PRO A 303 -6.65 -9.31 -9.89
N THR A 304 -6.25 -10.17 -8.95
CA THR A 304 -6.98 -11.42 -8.69
C THR A 304 -8.37 -11.17 -8.10
N LYS A 305 -8.47 -10.25 -7.12
CA LYS A 305 -9.75 -9.86 -6.50
C LYS A 305 -10.11 -8.38 -6.62
N ARG A 306 -9.18 -7.47 -6.32
CA ARG A 306 -9.38 -6.02 -6.44
C ARG A 306 -8.07 -5.34 -6.81
N ALA A 307 -8.13 -4.17 -7.40
CA ALA A 307 -6.94 -3.37 -7.61
C ALA A 307 -6.55 -2.65 -6.32
N VAL A 308 -7.50 -1.95 -5.70
CA VAL A 308 -7.27 -1.21 -4.45
C VAL A 308 -8.31 -1.61 -3.42
N ARG A 309 -7.84 -1.86 -2.21
CA ARG A 309 -8.67 -2.07 -1.03
C ARG A 309 -8.08 -1.33 0.16
N ILE A 310 -8.83 -0.40 0.71
CA ILE A 310 -8.50 0.29 1.96
C ILE A 310 -9.68 0.11 2.91
N LYS A 311 -9.56 -0.72 3.95
CA LYS A 311 -10.74 -1.04 4.81
C LYS A 311 -11.19 0.12 5.71
N SER A 312 -10.26 1.00 6.04
CA SER A 312 -10.48 2.20 6.84
C SER A 312 -9.40 3.23 6.55
N HIS A 313 -9.80 4.49 6.41
CA HIS A 313 -8.84 5.59 6.41
C HIS A 313 -9.36 6.80 7.16
N HIS A 314 -8.43 7.54 7.75
CA HIS A 314 -8.64 8.86 8.33
C HIS A 314 -7.79 9.87 7.57
N GLY A 315 -8.35 11.02 7.25
CA GLY A 315 -7.71 12.02 6.39
C GLY A 315 -7.88 11.74 4.90
N PRO A 316 -7.33 12.63 4.05
CA PRO A 316 -7.64 12.66 2.63
C PRO A 316 -6.89 11.59 1.83
N VAL A 317 -7.61 10.89 0.95
CA VAL A 317 -7.08 9.82 0.09
C VAL A 317 -7.49 10.04 -1.36
N LEU A 318 -6.52 10.05 -2.27
CA LEU A 318 -6.71 10.06 -3.72
C LEU A 318 -6.30 8.71 -4.29
N VAL A 319 -7.19 8.07 -5.05
CA VAL A 319 -6.93 6.84 -5.80
C VAL A 319 -7.07 7.11 -7.29
N GLN A 320 -6.02 6.86 -8.06
CA GLN A 320 -6.02 6.94 -9.52
C GLN A 320 -5.69 5.57 -10.11
N SER A 321 -6.53 5.08 -11.02
CA SER A 321 -6.36 3.78 -11.66
C SER A 321 -6.55 3.93 -13.16
N SER A 322 -5.53 3.58 -13.95
CA SER A 322 -5.54 3.61 -15.41
C SER A 322 -4.88 2.37 -16.02
N GLY A 323 -5.50 1.77 -17.03
CA GLY A 323 -4.99 0.58 -17.71
C GLY A 323 -5.17 -0.73 -16.93
N VAL A 324 -5.80 -0.71 -15.75
CA VAL A 324 -5.96 -1.91 -14.90
C VAL A 324 -7.08 -2.79 -15.44
N HIS A 325 -6.90 -4.11 -15.47
CA HIS A 325 -7.95 -5.04 -15.87
C HIS A 325 -9.03 -5.18 -14.79
N ARG A 326 -10.26 -5.52 -15.22
CA ARG A 326 -11.34 -5.93 -14.30
C ARG A 326 -10.87 -7.12 -13.45
N PRO A 327 -11.22 -7.16 -12.14
CA PRO A 327 -10.89 -8.32 -11.32
C PRO A 327 -11.49 -9.61 -11.84
N CYS A 328 -10.80 -10.73 -11.61
CA CYS A 328 -11.28 -12.05 -12.03
C CYS A 328 -12.49 -12.54 -11.22
N ASP A 329 -12.69 -12.01 -10.02
CA ASP A 329 -13.87 -12.29 -9.18
C ASP A 329 -15.00 -11.33 -9.56
N GLU A 330 -16.05 -11.85 -10.22
CA GLU A 330 -17.11 -11.08 -10.89
C GLU A 330 -17.83 -10.08 -9.96
N HIS A 331 -17.85 -10.33 -8.65
CA HIS A 331 -18.60 -9.52 -7.67
C HIS A 331 -17.76 -8.48 -6.93
N GLN A 332 -16.46 -8.44 -7.18
CA GLN A 332 -15.56 -7.55 -6.45
C GLN A 332 -15.37 -6.22 -7.18
N PRO A 333 -15.44 -5.09 -6.45
CA PRO A 333 -15.16 -3.81 -7.07
C PRO A 333 -13.66 -3.67 -7.41
N LEU A 334 -13.34 -2.90 -8.45
CA LEU A 334 -11.93 -2.60 -8.77
C LEU A 334 -11.27 -1.81 -7.63
N VAL A 335 -11.97 -0.81 -7.10
CA VAL A 335 -11.54 0.02 -5.96
C VAL A 335 -12.57 -0.09 -4.83
N GLU A 336 -12.12 -0.47 -3.64
CA GLU A 336 -12.93 -0.49 -2.41
C GLU A 336 -12.32 0.41 -1.33
N LEU A 337 -13.07 1.44 -0.92
CA LEU A 337 -12.76 2.29 0.22
C LEU A 337 -13.80 2.05 1.32
N GLY A 338 -13.40 1.33 2.37
CA GLY A 338 -14.21 1.07 3.54
C GLY A 338 -14.00 2.10 4.63
N SER A 339 -15.04 2.34 5.44
CA SER A 339 -14.98 3.12 6.69
C SER A 339 -14.24 4.45 6.54
N VAL A 340 -14.63 5.21 5.52
CA VAL A 340 -14.04 6.49 5.17
C VAL A 340 -14.34 7.49 6.28
N ASN A 341 -13.28 8.03 6.89
CA ASN A 341 -13.28 9.04 7.95
C ASN A 341 -12.49 10.30 7.53
N GLY A 342 -12.80 10.82 6.34
CA GLY A 342 -12.10 11.93 5.68
C GLY A 342 -12.65 12.14 4.26
N SER A 343 -12.11 13.11 3.52
CA SER A 343 -12.42 13.23 2.09
C SER A 343 -11.74 12.11 1.30
N CYS A 344 -12.35 11.72 0.18
CA CYS A 344 -11.70 10.85 -0.78
C CYS A 344 -11.95 11.29 -2.21
N GLU A 345 -10.96 11.07 -3.07
CA GLU A 345 -11.08 11.21 -4.51
C GLU A 345 -10.73 9.89 -5.18
N VAL A 346 -11.55 9.44 -6.12
CA VAL A 346 -11.32 8.22 -6.88
C VAL A 346 -11.50 8.53 -8.35
N ALA A 347 -10.48 8.26 -9.16
CA ALA A 347 -10.51 8.39 -10.61
C ALA A 347 -10.13 7.05 -11.26
N ILE A 348 -11.08 6.44 -11.96
CA ILE A 348 -10.88 5.20 -12.71
C ILE A 348 -11.02 5.50 -14.20
N GLN A 349 -9.93 5.37 -14.93
CA GLN A 349 -9.80 5.65 -16.36
C GLN A 349 -9.35 4.40 -17.11
N ASP A 350 -9.67 4.29 -18.41
CA ASP A 350 -9.09 3.31 -19.35
C ASP A 350 -8.89 1.89 -18.78
N VAL A 351 -9.95 1.14 -18.47
CA VAL A 351 -9.80 -0.26 -18.03
C VAL A 351 -9.26 -1.10 -19.19
N ALA A 352 -8.21 -1.87 -18.95
CA ALA A 352 -7.63 -2.70 -20.01
C ALA A 352 -8.63 -3.76 -20.49
N PRO A 353 -8.76 -3.97 -21.81
CA PRO A 353 -9.75 -4.86 -22.37
C PRO A 353 -9.56 -6.28 -21.81
N SER A 354 -10.61 -6.85 -21.22
CA SER A 354 -10.63 -8.25 -20.83
C SER A 354 -10.75 -9.13 -22.08
N SER A 355 -10.01 -10.23 -22.15
CA SER A 355 -10.12 -11.19 -23.26
C SER A 355 -11.47 -11.92 -23.30
N ASN A 356 -12.27 -11.84 -22.23
CA ASN A 356 -13.58 -12.46 -22.11
C ASN A 356 -14.68 -11.47 -22.54
N ASN A 357 -15.00 -11.45 -23.83
CA ASN A 357 -16.04 -10.57 -24.41
C ASN A 357 -17.49 -11.00 -24.13
N ASN A 358 -17.72 -12.04 -23.31
CA ASN A 358 -19.05 -12.63 -23.14
C ASN A 358 -19.80 -12.14 -21.90
N GLU A 359 -19.18 -11.36 -21.03
CA GLU A 359 -19.84 -10.80 -19.86
C GLU A 359 -20.54 -9.49 -20.21
N ASP A 360 -21.73 -9.31 -19.67
CA ASP A 360 -22.49 -8.08 -19.80
C ASP A 360 -21.67 -6.95 -19.17
N PRO A 361 -21.18 -5.97 -19.96
CA PRO A 361 -20.34 -4.88 -19.44
C PRO A 361 -21.08 -4.00 -18.42
N ASP A 362 -22.39 -4.18 -18.25
CA ASP A 362 -23.26 -3.27 -17.51
C ASP A 362 -23.43 -3.62 -16.00
N ASP A 363 -23.07 -4.83 -15.54
CA ASP A 363 -23.38 -5.25 -14.14
C ASP A 363 -22.19 -5.20 -13.16
N TRP A 364 -20.99 -4.86 -13.62
CA TRP A 364 -19.82 -4.87 -12.74
C TRP A 364 -19.63 -3.56 -11.97
N VAL A 365 -19.10 -3.63 -10.76
CA VAL A 365 -18.85 -2.47 -9.90
C VAL A 365 -17.41 -1.99 -10.08
N ALA A 366 -17.20 -0.76 -10.52
CA ALA A 366 -15.88 -0.16 -10.61
C ALA A 366 -15.39 0.33 -9.24
N CYS A 367 -16.25 1.02 -8.50
CA CYS A 367 -15.89 1.63 -7.23
C CYS A 367 -16.95 1.37 -6.17
N ARG A 368 -16.51 1.00 -4.96
CA ARG A 368 -17.37 0.94 -3.78
C ARG A 368 -16.77 1.78 -2.65
N VAL A 369 -17.53 2.73 -2.14
CA VAL A 369 -17.11 3.61 -1.04
C VAL A 369 -18.12 3.54 0.09
N HIS A 370 -17.63 3.25 1.30
CA HIS A 370 -18.42 3.23 2.52
C HIS A 370 -17.97 4.34 3.47
N TYR A 371 -18.82 5.35 3.58
CA TYR A 371 -18.63 6.52 4.42
C TYR A 371 -19.12 6.26 5.85
N ASP A 372 -18.21 6.42 6.82
CA ASP A 372 -18.45 6.25 8.26
C ASP A 372 -18.67 7.62 8.90
N SER A 373 -17.69 8.51 8.76
CA SER A 373 -17.82 9.93 9.12
C SER A 373 -17.05 10.81 8.14
N ILE A 374 -17.45 12.07 7.99
CA ILE A 374 -16.73 13.00 7.13
C ILE A 374 -16.86 14.41 7.71
N SER A 375 -15.84 15.24 7.53
CA SER A 375 -15.87 16.59 8.09
C SER A 375 -16.85 17.47 7.31
N PRO A 376 -17.56 18.42 7.95
CA PRO A 376 -18.64 19.17 7.31
C PRO A 376 -18.22 19.95 6.05
N GLU A 377 -16.97 20.39 5.96
CA GLU A 377 -16.43 21.16 4.83
C GLU A 377 -15.73 20.28 3.78
N SER A 378 -15.74 18.95 3.95
CA SER A 378 -15.08 18.05 3.03
C SER A 378 -15.92 17.82 1.77
N VAL A 379 -15.21 17.80 0.64
CA VAL A 379 -15.73 17.35 -0.65
C VAL A 379 -15.10 16.00 -0.99
N SER A 380 -15.91 15.04 -1.42
CA SER A 380 -15.43 13.78 -1.99
C SER A 380 -15.89 13.64 -3.44
N LEU A 381 -14.98 13.22 -4.31
CA LEU A 381 -15.19 13.18 -5.75
C LEU A 381 -14.87 11.80 -6.31
N ILE A 382 -15.87 11.10 -6.85
CA ILE A 382 -15.72 9.77 -7.42
C ILE A 382 -16.02 9.88 -8.92
N THR A 383 -15.07 9.51 -9.77
CA THR A 383 -15.21 9.53 -11.22
C THR A 383 -14.80 8.18 -11.80
N THR A 384 -15.71 7.52 -12.51
CA THR A 384 -15.38 6.26 -13.21
C THR A 384 -15.83 6.32 -14.66
N GLN A 385 -14.91 6.14 -15.60
CA GLN A 385 -15.26 6.11 -17.02
C GLN A 385 -15.93 4.79 -17.44
N LEU A 386 -15.99 3.82 -16.53
CA LEU A 386 -16.52 2.47 -16.76
C LEU A 386 -17.09 1.91 -15.44
N GLY A 387 -17.99 0.93 -15.56
CA GLY A 387 -18.59 0.17 -14.46
C GLY A 387 -19.48 0.99 -13.53
N ASN A 388 -20.07 0.32 -12.55
CA ASN A 388 -21.02 0.89 -11.60
C ASN A 388 -20.31 1.49 -10.37
N VAL A 389 -20.95 2.45 -9.69
CA VAL A 389 -20.49 3.02 -8.42
C VAL A 389 -21.45 2.63 -7.30
N GLY A 390 -20.92 2.14 -6.19
CA GLY A 390 -21.68 1.84 -4.96
C GLY A 390 -21.28 2.75 -3.82
N LEU A 391 -22.24 3.51 -3.30
CA LEU A 391 -22.06 4.40 -2.14
C LEU A 391 -22.85 3.88 -0.95
N THR A 392 -22.15 3.67 0.16
CA THR A 392 -22.73 3.21 1.41
C THR A 392 -22.51 4.28 2.48
N PHE A 393 -23.55 4.62 3.23
CA PHE A 393 -23.51 5.63 4.29
C PHE A 393 -23.89 5.02 5.64
N ASP A 394 -23.09 5.25 6.69
CA ASP A 394 -23.57 4.99 8.05
C ASP A 394 -24.77 5.93 8.34
N ARG A 395 -25.77 5.42 9.05
CA ARG A 395 -27.01 6.14 9.39
C ARG A 395 -26.80 7.40 10.22
N LYS A 396 -25.59 7.61 10.74
CA LYS A 396 -25.19 8.81 11.50
C LYS A 396 -24.67 9.93 10.62
N MET A 397 -24.32 9.62 9.37
CA MET A 397 -23.79 10.62 8.44
C MET A 397 -24.91 11.53 7.93
N GLU A 398 -24.58 12.81 7.82
CA GLU A 398 -25.31 13.80 7.03
C GLU A 398 -24.39 14.26 5.90
N ALA A 399 -24.88 14.28 4.66
CA ALA A 399 -24.12 14.71 3.49
C ALA A 399 -25.04 15.14 2.36
N ASP A 400 -24.58 16.10 1.55
CA ASP A 400 -25.22 16.45 0.29
C ASP A 400 -24.63 15.59 -0.83
N LEU A 401 -25.48 15.18 -1.78
CA LEU A 401 -25.13 14.25 -2.85
C LEU A 401 -25.39 14.89 -4.22
N ARG A 402 -24.40 14.79 -5.11
CA ARG A 402 -24.53 15.14 -6.54
C ARG A 402 -24.09 13.93 -7.37
N LEU A 403 -25.05 13.27 -8.00
CA LEU A 403 -24.85 12.00 -8.69
C LEU A 403 -25.08 12.21 -10.19
N LEU A 404 -24.13 11.77 -11.01
CA LEU A 404 -24.15 11.92 -12.46
C LEU A 404 -23.88 10.58 -13.13
N SER A 405 -24.81 10.08 -13.94
CA SER A 405 -24.59 8.96 -14.85
C SER A 405 -24.61 9.48 -16.29
N SER A 406 -23.58 9.22 -17.08
CA SER A 406 -23.49 9.66 -18.48
C SER A 406 -22.89 8.59 -19.36
N LYS A 407 -23.46 8.32 -20.54
CA LYS A 407 -22.83 7.41 -21.51
C LYS A 407 -21.54 7.97 -22.12
N ASP A 408 -21.32 9.28 -22.02
CA ASP A 408 -20.12 9.93 -22.52
C ASP A 408 -19.02 10.02 -21.44
N ALA A 409 -18.04 9.12 -21.53
CA ALA A 409 -16.89 9.10 -20.64
C ALA A 409 -15.97 10.32 -20.77
N THR A 410 -15.97 11.01 -21.92
CA THR A 410 -14.98 12.04 -22.23
C THR A 410 -15.21 13.35 -21.48
N THR A 411 -16.48 13.68 -21.20
CA THR A 411 -16.88 14.90 -20.51
C THR A 411 -17.12 14.69 -19.01
N LEU A 412 -17.13 13.44 -18.55
CA LEU A 412 -17.56 13.05 -17.22
C LEU A 412 -16.69 13.66 -16.09
N ALA A 413 -15.37 13.61 -16.24
CA ALA A 413 -14.44 14.13 -15.22
C ALA A 413 -14.55 15.65 -15.05
N ASP A 414 -14.66 16.39 -16.16
CA ASP A 414 -14.84 17.84 -16.16
C ASP A 414 -16.18 18.22 -15.52
N MET A 415 -17.27 17.52 -15.87
CA MET A 415 -18.59 17.76 -15.28
C MET A 415 -18.59 17.49 -13.77
N ALA A 416 -17.99 16.38 -13.34
CA ALA A 416 -17.90 16.04 -11.93
C ALA A 416 -17.09 17.06 -11.13
N THR A 417 -16.00 17.58 -11.71
CA THR A 417 -15.19 18.63 -11.09
C THR A 417 -15.98 19.93 -10.93
N ARG A 418 -16.74 20.34 -11.95
CA ARG A 418 -17.64 21.51 -11.84
C ARG A 418 -18.74 21.28 -10.80
N LEU A 419 -19.32 20.08 -10.76
CA LEU A 419 -20.29 19.71 -9.72
C LEU A 419 -19.68 19.70 -8.31
N ALA A 420 -18.36 19.58 -8.15
CA ALA A 420 -17.70 19.70 -6.86
C ALA A 420 -17.44 21.17 -6.47
N ASP A 421 -17.20 22.02 -7.47
CA ASP A 421 -16.79 23.42 -7.28
C ASP A 421 -17.96 24.41 -7.24
N GLU A 422 -19.08 24.11 -7.89
CA GLU A 422 -20.11 25.09 -8.18
C GLU A 422 -21.16 25.20 -7.06
N GLU A 423 -21.45 26.43 -6.62
CA GLU A 423 -22.49 26.70 -5.63
C GLU A 423 -23.89 26.41 -6.20
N ASP A 424 -24.10 26.66 -7.50
CA ASP A 424 -25.36 26.41 -8.21
C ASP A 424 -25.20 25.31 -9.29
N PRO A 425 -25.38 24.03 -8.92
CA PRO A 425 -25.15 22.91 -9.84
C PRO A 425 -26.10 22.90 -11.06
N GLU A 426 -27.18 23.69 -11.05
CA GLU A 426 -28.11 23.79 -12.17
C GLU A 426 -27.44 24.45 -13.40
N LEU A 427 -26.53 25.41 -13.18
CA LEU A 427 -25.78 26.07 -14.25
C LEU A 427 -24.82 25.12 -14.97
N THR A 428 -24.18 24.23 -14.21
CA THR A 428 -23.22 23.26 -14.74
C THR A 428 -23.87 22.29 -15.72
N VAL A 429 -25.04 21.74 -15.37
CA VAL A 429 -25.75 20.76 -16.21
C VAL A 429 -26.39 21.44 -17.42
N ALA A 430 -26.86 22.68 -17.27
CA ALA A 430 -27.49 23.42 -18.36
C ALA A 430 -26.51 23.83 -19.48
N GLY A 431 -25.22 24.07 -19.15
CA GLY A 431 -24.19 24.46 -20.11
C GLY A 431 -23.79 23.38 -21.11
N ASN A 432 -24.00 22.09 -20.78
CA ASN A 432 -23.61 20.96 -21.62
C ASN A 432 -24.74 20.38 -22.48
N LYS A 433 -25.85 21.13 -22.64
CA LYS A 433 -26.97 20.74 -23.50
C LYS A 433 -26.52 20.63 -24.97
N SER A 434 -26.43 19.40 -25.48
CA SER A 434 -26.57 19.18 -26.92
C SER A 434 -28.05 19.41 -27.29
N SER A 435 -28.30 19.98 -28.45
CA SER A 435 -29.51 20.74 -28.79
C SER A 435 -30.83 19.96 -28.93
N ASP A 436 -30.98 18.74 -28.40
CA ASP A 436 -32.14 17.88 -28.76
C ASP A 436 -32.74 16.98 -27.65
N GLY A 437 -32.44 17.22 -26.37
CA GLY A 437 -33.08 16.47 -25.28
C GLY A 437 -33.08 17.20 -23.95
N ASP A 438 -34.27 17.35 -23.34
CA ASP A 438 -34.37 17.83 -21.96
C ASP A 438 -33.77 16.77 -21.01
N PRO A 439 -32.82 17.14 -20.13
CA PRO A 439 -32.32 16.21 -19.12
C PRO A 439 -33.46 15.84 -18.18
N THR A 440 -33.68 14.53 -18.00
CA THR A 440 -34.71 14.04 -17.09
C THR A 440 -34.23 14.28 -15.67
N ARG A 441 -34.70 15.39 -15.10
CA ARG A 441 -34.45 15.76 -13.71
C ARG A 441 -35.16 14.78 -12.80
N ILE A 442 -34.42 13.91 -12.14
CA ILE A 442 -34.94 13.09 -11.04
C ILE A 442 -34.46 13.74 -9.75
N SER A 443 -35.30 14.58 -9.14
CA SER A 443 -35.05 15.07 -7.78
C SER A 443 -35.35 13.91 -6.82
N ILE A 444 -34.33 13.24 -6.29
CA ILE A 444 -34.52 12.24 -5.24
C ILE A 444 -34.62 12.98 -3.92
N THR A 445 -35.86 13.28 -3.53
CA THR A 445 -36.19 13.78 -2.19
C THR A 445 -36.28 12.58 -1.23
N LEU A 446 -35.38 12.54 -0.25
CA LEU A 446 -35.36 11.66 0.94
C LEU A 446 -35.07 10.16 0.72
N VAL A 447 -33.82 9.73 0.97
CA VAL A 447 -33.50 8.33 1.31
C VAL A 447 -33.96 8.04 2.74
N LEU A 448 -35.26 7.79 2.91
CA LEU A 448 -35.90 7.43 4.18
C LEU A 448 -35.54 5.99 4.60
N THR A 449 -34.41 5.84 5.30
CA THR A 449 -34.05 4.89 6.40
C THR A 449 -34.60 3.45 6.53
N LYS A 450 -35.37 2.91 5.58
CA LYS A 450 -35.61 1.46 5.47
C LYS A 450 -34.79 0.96 4.30
N SER A 451 -33.50 0.62 4.55
CA SER A 451 -32.59 -0.06 3.59
C SER A 451 -33.01 0.18 2.13
N HIS A 452 -32.97 1.45 1.73
CA HIS A 452 -33.54 1.88 0.46
C HIS A 452 -32.42 1.77 -0.57
N SER A 453 -32.45 0.72 -1.38
CA SER A 453 -31.69 0.64 -2.61
C SER A 453 -32.55 1.28 -3.70
N HIS A 454 -32.33 2.54 -4.01
CA HIS A 454 -32.89 3.11 -5.24
C HIS A 454 -31.95 2.70 -6.37
N VAL A 455 -32.31 1.66 -7.11
CA VAL A 455 -31.74 1.45 -8.43
C VAL A 455 -32.56 2.34 -9.35
N VAL A 456 -31.99 3.44 -9.85
CA VAL A 456 -32.66 4.19 -10.91
C VAL A 456 -32.56 3.35 -12.17
N SER A 457 -33.48 2.40 -12.34
CA SER A 457 -33.61 1.64 -13.58
C SER A 457 -34.49 2.47 -14.51
N SER A 458 -33.92 3.46 -15.18
CA SER A 458 -34.64 4.16 -16.26
C SER A 458 -34.82 3.17 -17.41
N ALA A 459 -36.04 2.66 -17.57
CA ALA A 459 -36.40 1.73 -18.65
C ALA A 459 -36.38 2.41 -20.04
N ASP A 460 -36.27 3.75 -20.09
CA ASP A 460 -36.11 4.51 -21.33
C ASP A 460 -34.62 4.70 -21.67
N GLN A 461 -34.11 3.78 -22.49
CA GLN A 461 -32.72 3.74 -22.99
C GLN A 461 -32.26 4.99 -23.78
N GLN A 462 -33.11 6.01 -23.94
CA GLN A 462 -32.83 7.20 -24.77
C GLN A 462 -32.13 8.34 -24.02
N HIS A 463 -32.13 8.36 -22.68
CA HIS A 463 -31.45 9.42 -21.96
C HIS A 463 -29.93 9.15 -21.90
N GLN A 464 -29.15 10.04 -22.48
CA GLN A 464 -27.67 9.97 -22.50
C GLN A 464 -27.04 10.43 -21.18
N LEU A 465 -27.79 11.18 -20.36
CA LEU A 465 -27.34 11.85 -19.15
C LEU A 465 -28.44 11.80 -18.08
N GLU A 466 -28.09 11.31 -16.89
CA GLU A 466 -28.93 11.30 -15.70
C GLU A 466 -28.21 12.06 -14.58
N TYR A 467 -28.86 13.09 -14.03
CA TYR A 467 -28.35 13.87 -12.92
C TYR A 467 -29.35 13.85 -11.76
N VAL A 468 -28.83 13.55 -10.58
CA VAL A 468 -29.60 13.48 -9.33
C VAL A 468 -28.88 14.31 -8.28
N GLU A 469 -29.62 15.26 -7.72
CA GLU A 469 -29.24 15.96 -6.49
C GLU A 469 -30.07 15.41 -5.33
N GLY A 470 -29.43 15.23 -4.19
CA GLY A 470 -30.08 14.72 -2.98
C GLY A 470 -29.24 14.98 -1.74
N TRP A 471 -29.69 14.43 -0.61
CA TRP A 471 -28.95 14.49 0.64
C TRP A 471 -29.26 13.27 1.51
N VAL A 472 -28.32 12.94 2.40
CA VAL A 472 -28.43 11.92 3.44
C VAL A 472 -28.59 12.64 4.77
N GLU A 473 -29.53 12.18 5.61
CA GLU A 473 -29.72 12.73 6.96
C GLU A 473 -29.60 11.67 8.04
N ASN A 474 -29.00 12.06 9.16
CA ASN A 474 -28.99 11.27 10.36
C ASN A 474 -30.40 11.22 10.97
N LYS A 475 -31.02 10.05 10.91
CA LYS A 475 -32.29 9.77 11.61
C LYS A 475 -32.13 8.72 12.71
N SER A 476 -30.89 8.34 13.01
CA SER A 476 -30.66 7.43 14.11
C SER A 476 -30.89 8.21 15.41
N HIS A 477 -31.80 7.73 16.26
CA HIS A 477 -31.82 8.10 17.68
C HIS A 477 -30.64 7.48 18.45
N GLU A 478 -29.66 6.94 17.71
CA GLU A 478 -28.47 6.35 18.28
C GLU A 478 -27.61 7.49 18.82
N PRO A 479 -27.02 7.35 20.02
CA PRO A 479 -26.16 8.37 20.57
C PRO A 479 -25.00 8.64 19.60
N ASP A 480 -24.70 9.92 19.37
CA ASP A 480 -23.50 10.36 18.67
C ASP A 480 -22.29 9.58 19.21
N SER A 481 -21.44 9.11 18.31
CA SER A 481 -20.21 8.43 18.71
C SER A 481 -19.43 9.36 19.63
N ARG A 482 -18.81 8.84 20.69
CA ARG A 482 -17.96 9.65 21.60
C ARG A 482 -16.82 10.39 20.86
N PHE A 483 -16.49 9.94 19.65
CA PHE A 483 -15.52 10.56 18.77
C PHE A 483 -16.09 11.76 17.99
N GLU A 484 -17.41 11.77 17.71
CA GLU A 484 -18.13 12.86 17.03
C GLU A 484 -18.44 14.04 17.96
N MET A 485 -18.59 13.79 19.27
CA MET A 485 -18.86 14.84 20.26
C MET A 485 -17.83 15.99 20.27
N LYS A 486 -16.62 15.79 19.74
CA LYS A 486 -15.57 16.82 19.73
C LYS A 486 -15.78 17.90 18.66
N THR A 487 -16.38 17.58 17.52
CA THR A 487 -16.57 18.56 16.44
C THR A 487 -17.76 19.49 16.70
N ARG A 488 -18.75 19.05 17.47
CA ARG A 488 -19.92 19.86 17.88
C ARG A 488 -19.71 20.60 19.21
N SER A 489 -18.48 21.06 19.48
CA SER A 489 -18.21 21.82 20.71
C SER A 489 -19.12 23.05 20.79
N PRO A 490 -19.78 23.32 21.94
CA PRO A 490 -20.65 24.48 22.11
C PRO A 490 -19.90 25.78 21.81
N LYS A 491 -20.54 26.69 21.08
CA LYS A 491 -20.04 27.97 20.51
C LYS A 491 -19.31 28.92 21.48
N ASP A 492 -19.15 28.60 22.76
CA ASP A 492 -18.64 29.52 23.79
C ASP A 492 -17.25 29.19 24.34
N TRP A 493 -16.58 28.10 23.92
CA TRP A 493 -15.22 27.80 24.40
C TRP A 493 -14.12 28.41 23.52
N VAL A 494 -13.95 29.72 23.69
CA VAL A 494 -12.88 30.56 23.14
C VAL A 494 -11.47 30.00 23.44
N ARG A 495 -10.61 30.02 22.42
CA ARG A 495 -9.12 30.01 22.44
C ARG A 495 -8.41 28.78 23.02
N SER A 496 -8.15 27.80 22.16
CA SER A 496 -6.83 27.14 22.09
C SER A 496 -6.61 26.69 20.65
N GLY A 497 -5.82 27.49 19.91
CA GLY A 497 -5.64 27.41 18.45
C GLY A 497 -4.88 26.17 17.99
N TRP A 498 -5.50 25.00 18.08
CA TRP A 498 -4.91 23.72 17.68
C TRP A 498 -5.73 22.92 16.66
N MET A 499 -6.86 23.45 16.16
CA MET A 499 -7.75 22.69 15.27
C MET A 499 -8.50 23.53 14.21
N GLU A 500 -7.99 24.71 13.85
CA GLU A 500 -8.73 25.68 13.00
C GLU A 500 -8.10 25.90 11.61
N ARG A 501 -7.40 24.89 11.05
CA ARG A 501 -6.85 24.91 9.67
C ARG A 501 -6.80 23.53 9.00
N GLN A 502 -7.71 22.62 9.33
CA GLN A 502 -7.72 21.27 8.73
C GLN A 502 -8.87 21.01 7.74
N SER A 503 -9.69 22.02 7.45
CA SER A 503 -10.92 21.84 6.66
C SER A 503 -10.83 22.27 5.20
N SER A 504 -9.72 22.84 4.74
CA SER A 504 -9.38 22.87 3.31
C SER A 504 -8.48 21.68 2.96
N ALA A 505 -9.11 20.54 2.66
CA ALA A 505 -8.46 19.47 1.91
C ALA A 505 -8.63 19.75 0.39
N PRO A 506 -7.55 19.78 -0.42
CA PRO A 506 -7.49 20.70 -1.57
C PRO A 506 -7.62 19.98 -2.91
N LYS A 507 -7.75 20.76 -4.00
CA LYS A 507 -7.68 20.37 -5.43
C LYS A 507 -6.31 19.77 -5.84
N LEU A 508 -5.77 18.84 -5.04
CA LEU A 508 -4.36 18.39 -4.91
C LEU A 508 -3.46 19.23 -3.95
N PHE A 509 -3.86 19.31 -2.68
CA PHE A 509 -3.05 19.60 -1.46
C PHE A 509 -2.38 20.99 -1.15
N GLY A 510 -2.92 22.13 -1.59
CA GLY A 510 -2.60 23.44 -0.95
C GLY A 510 -3.71 24.51 -1.08
N PRO A 511 -3.75 25.53 -0.18
CA PRO A 511 -4.66 26.66 -0.31
C PRO A 511 -4.13 27.65 -1.35
N THR A 512 -4.96 28.02 -2.32
CA THR A 512 -4.70 29.15 -3.22
C THR A 512 -5.58 30.30 -2.73
N GLU A 513 -5.09 31.07 -1.77
CA GLU A 513 -5.77 32.30 -1.33
C GLU A 513 -4.75 33.42 -1.14
N GLU A 514 -4.75 34.35 -2.09
CA GLU A 514 -4.57 35.77 -1.78
C GLU A 514 -5.98 36.35 -1.64
N GLU A 515 -6.53 36.34 -0.42
CA GLU A 515 -7.74 37.13 -0.11
C GLU A 515 -7.34 38.59 0.15
N GLU A 516 -7.89 39.48 -0.67
CA GLU A 516 -7.88 40.93 -0.45
C GLU A 516 -8.82 41.30 0.72
N ASP A 517 -8.27 42.00 1.71
CA ASP A 517 -8.99 42.67 2.79
C ASP A 517 -10.02 43.69 2.23
N GLY A 518 -11.31 43.41 2.44
CA GLY A 518 -12.42 44.24 1.90
C GLY A 518 -13.67 44.35 2.77
N VAL A 519 -13.54 44.93 3.97
CA VAL A 519 -14.53 45.75 4.72
C VAL A 519 -16.04 45.39 4.65
N THR A 520 -16.50 44.80 5.76
CA THR A 520 -17.79 44.91 6.50
C THR A 520 -18.95 45.76 5.94
N THR A 521 -20.17 45.19 5.90
CA THR A 521 -21.31 45.47 6.83
C THR A 521 -22.64 44.92 6.30
N SER A 522 -23.25 43.95 6.99
CA SER A 522 -24.71 43.88 7.23
C SER A 522 -25.08 42.70 8.12
N ASP A 523 -25.99 42.97 9.06
CA ASP A 523 -26.57 42.08 10.08
C ASP A 523 -27.49 41.00 9.48
N ASP A 524 -27.03 40.22 8.51
CA ASP A 524 -27.78 39.05 8.09
C ASP A 524 -27.44 37.87 8.98
N LYS A 525 -28.37 37.62 9.91
CA LYS A 525 -28.42 36.46 10.79
C LYS A 525 -28.83 35.24 9.95
N THR A 526 -28.11 34.98 8.86
CA THR A 526 -28.14 33.67 8.22
C THR A 526 -27.68 32.70 9.29
N THR A 527 -28.60 31.83 9.70
CA THR A 527 -28.24 30.62 10.41
C THR A 527 -27.17 29.95 9.57
N MET A 528 -25.91 30.13 9.97
CA MET A 528 -24.77 29.31 9.57
C MET A 528 -25.11 27.88 10.01
N GLY A 529 -26.04 27.25 9.30
CA GLY A 529 -26.19 25.81 9.26
C GLY A 529 -24.84 25.33 8.79
N GLY A 530 -24.14 24.58 9.64
CA GLY A 530 -22.82 24.08 9.29
C GLY A 530 -22.91 23.42 7.92
N ALA A 531 -22.03 23.83 7.00
CA ALA A 531 -21.97 23.27 5.67
C ALA A 531 -21.97 21.74 5.79
N ARG A 532 -22.86 21.06 5.08
CA ARG A 532 -22.83 19.60 5.04
C ARG A 532 -21.69 19.17 4.10
N PRO A 533 -21.07 18.02 4.36
CA PRO A 533 -20.07 17.49 3.45
C PRO A 533 -20.73 17.19 2.10
N LEU A 534 -20.02 17.46 1.02
CA LEU A 534 -20.50 17.22 -0.35
C LEU A 534 -19.86 15.96 -0.92
N ILE A 535 -20.69 15.09 -1.50
CA ILE A 535 -20.23 13.88 -2.17
C ILE A 535 -20.72 13.89 -3.61
N VAL A 536 -19.76 13.94 -4.52
CA VAL A 536 -19.98 13.93 -5.96
C VAL A 536 -19.57 12.57 -6.50
N ALA A 537 -20.47 11.91 -7.23
CA ALA A 537 -20.17 10.68 -7.93
C ALA A 537 -20.61 10.78 -9.39
N ALA A 538 -19.68 10.54 -10.30
CA ALA A 538 -19.91 10.57 -11.73
C ALA A 538 -19.43 9.26 -12.35
N THR A 539 -20.28 8.61 -13.15
CA THR A 539 -19.96 7.32 -13.76
C THR A 539 -20.60 7.15 -15.12
N VAL A 540 -20.09 6.20 -15.91
CA VAL A 540 -20.77 5.70 -17.12
C VAL A 540 -21.83 4.65 -16.82
N GLY A 541 -21.70 3.94 -15.69
CA GLY A 541 -22.65 2.92 -15.26
C GLY A 541 -23.77 3.47 -14.38
N GLN A 542 -24.29 2.59 -13.51
CA GLN A 542 -25.28 2.92 -12.50
C GLN A 542 -24.60 3.38 -11.21
N ILE A 543 -25.25 4.31 -10.51
CA ILE A 543 -24.89 4.70 -9.15
C ILE A 543 -25.92 4.11 -8.20
N SER A 544 -25.45 3.29 -7.26
CA SER A 544 -26.27 2.76 -6.17
C SER A 544 -25.93 3.48 -4.86
N VAL A 545 -26.95 3.92 -4.14
CA VAL A 545 -26.81 4.55 -2.83
C VAL A 545 -27.56 3.71 -1.80
N GLU A 546 -26.90 3.39 -0.70
CA GLU A 546 -27.49 2.66 0.41
C GLU A 546 -27.09 3.27 1.76
N THR A 547 -27.94 3.04 2.77
CA THR A 547 -27.67 3.44 4.17
C THR A 547 -27.63 2.20 5.06
N LEU A 548 -26.63 2.12 5.94
CA LEU A 548 -26.46 1.03 6.89
C LEU A 548 -26.61 1.51 8.32
N SER A 549 -27.29 0.71 9.15
CA SER A 549 -27.11 0.84 10.60
C SER A 549 -25.67 0.47 10.96
N TRP A 550 -25.17 1.05 12.06
CA TRP A 550 -23.90 0.66 12.69
C TRP A 550 -23.72 -0.88 12.82
N LEU A 551 -24.76 -1.60 13.24
CA LEU A 551 -24.70 -3.08 13.32
C LEU A 551 -24.56 -3.75 11.95
N GLY A 552 -25.20 -3.19 10.92
CA GLY A 552 -25.09 -3.66 9.53
C GLY A 552 -23.71 -3.37 8.94
N ALA A 553 -23.16 -2.18 9.23
CA ALA A 553 -21.79 -1.81 8.88
C ALA A 553 -20.76 -2.76 9.52
N ILE A 554 -20.92 -3.08 10.81
CA ILE A 554 -20.10 -4.09 11.50
C ILE A 554 -20.28 -5.46 10.86
N ALA A 555 -21.52 -5.89 10.64
CA ALA A 555 -21.80 -7.20 10.05
C ALA A 555 -21.11 -7.37 8.71
N ARG A 556 -21.19 -6.37 7.82
CA ARG A 556 -20.48 -6.39 6.53
C ARG A 556 -18.97 -6.39 6.68
N ARG A 557 -18.43 -5.53 7.56
CA ARG A 557 -16.98 -5.46 7.82
C ARG A 557 -16.39 -6.80 8.25
N TYR A 558 -17.15 -7.60 8.99
CA TYR A 558 -16.72 -8.93 9.47
C TYR A 558 -17.27 -10.10 8.62
N GLY A 559 -17.88 -9.83 7.45
CA GLY A 559 -18.43 -10.88 6.59
C GLY A 559 -19.58 -11.67 7.21
N LEU A 560 -20.30 -11.08 8.16
CA LEU A 560 -21.48 -11.67 8.84
C LEU A 560 -22.79 -11.45 8.06
N ASP A 561 -22.79 -10.57 7.05
CA ASP A 561 -23.98 -10.21 6.26
C ASP A 561 -24.21 -11.18 5.06
N GLU A 562 -23.30 -12.14 4.85
CA GLU A 562 -23.46 -13.17 3.82
C GLU A 562 -24.52 -14.17 4.26
N LYS A 563 -25.70 -14.07 3.62
CA LYS A 563 -26.82 -15.01 3.66
C LYS A 563 -26.34 -16.43 3.31
N GLY A 564 -25.72 -17.14 4.25
CA GLY A 564 -25.14 -18.45 3.98
C GLY A 564 -24.11 -18.93 5.01
N ARG A 565 -23.52 -18.04 5.82
CA ARG A 565 -22.78 -18.48 7.01
C ARG A 565 -23.74 -18.63 8.16
N ASP A 566 -24.01 -19.88 8.54
CA ASP A 566 -24.59 -20.21 9.83
C ASP A 566 -23.79 -19.44 10.90
N LEU A 567 -24.46 -18.50 11.57
CA LEU A 567 -23.93 -17.79 12.73
C LEU A 567 -23.82 -18.78 13.89
N GLY A 568 -22.91 -19.74 13.72
CA GLY A 568 -22.54 -20.74 14.67
C GLY A 568 -22.03 -20.04 15.92
N ARG A 569 -22.80 -20.20 17.00
CA ARG A 569 -22.59 -19.68 18.34
C ARG A 569 -22.89 -18.19 18.44
N GLN A 570 -24.17 -17.90 18.66
CA GLN A 570 -24.55 -16.89 19.66
C GLN A 570 -23.51 -16.91 20.78
N ALA A 571 -22.93 -15.75 21.08
CA ALA A 571 -22.14 -15.56 22.27
C ALA A 571 -23.03 -15.94 23.47
N THR A 572 -22.95 -17.20 23.88
CA THR A 572 -23.48 -17.63 25.16
C THR A 572 -22.69 -16.81 26.15
N ARG A 573 -23.35 -15.80 26.74
CA ARG A 573 -22.91 -15.19 27.98
C ARG A 573 -22.58 -16.37 28.88
N ARG A 574 -21.29 -16.66 29.08
CA ARG A 574 -20.86 -17.54 30.16
C ARG A 574 -21.48 -16.91 31.39
N GLY A 575 -22.53 -17.56 31.90
CA GLY A 575 -23.17 -17.17 33.13
C GLY A 575 -22.05 -16.98 34.14
N ARG A 576 -21.97 -15.80 34.74
CA ARG A 576 -21.22 -15.61 35.97
C ARG A 576 -21.80 -16.66 36.91
N VAL A 577 -21.02 -17.71 37.20
CA VAL A 577 -21.33 -18.63 38.29
C VAL A 577 -21.27 -17.76 39.53
N VAL A 578 -22.44 -17.36 40.02
CA VAL A 578 -22.61 -16.84 41.37
C VAL A 578 -22.39 -18.07 42.25
N LEU A 579 -21.20 -18.15 42.86
CA LEU A 579 -20.98 -19.11 43.94
C LEU A 579 -22.04 -18.84 45.01
N PRO A 580 -22.70 -19.88 45.55
CA PRO A 580 -23.61 -19.70 46.67
C PRO A 580 -22.84 -19.04 47.82
N ALA A 581 -23.50 -18.11 48.50
CA ALA A 581 -22.96 -17.54 49.74
C ALA A 581 -22.76 -18.68 50.74
N ASP A 582 -21.56 -18.76 51.32
CA ASP A 582 -21.26 -19.68 52.40
C ASP A 582 -22.23 -19.43 53.58
N GLU A 583 -22.97 -20.45 53.98
CA GLU A 583 -23.49 -20.62 55.35
C GLU A 583 -22.56 -21.54 56.14
#